data_AF-A0A6P7MBK3-F1
#
_entry.id   AF-A0A6P7MBK3-F1
#
_cell.length_a   1.000
_cell.length_b   1.000
_cell.length_c   1.000
_cell.angle_alpha   90.00
_cell.angle_beta   90.00
_cell.angle_gamma   90.00
#
_symmetry.space_group_name_H-M   'P 1'
#
loop_
_entity.id
_entity.type
_entity.pdbx_description
1 polymer ?
#
loop_
_entity_poly.entity_id
_entity_poly.type
_entity_poly.pdbx_seq_one_letter_code
_entity_poly.pdbx_strand_id
1 'polypeptide(L)'
;MTALGKETNSCVISRSRRVHEQQSRISILTEWIGMGRSGPQITAKRQLWDCVTLTMVLLSLLFRPAHCQQCRIQRCNAEYVASTSPSSGLQDDVALDVDYCIALRAYALCTRKQARSCRGDLVYHSAVFRIKELFSQHNCSSDGPTSSAKVPSTSRPAVLELCDYESRVLVSGSAGQQKKYAHCGLFGDPHLRTFRDEFQTCKVEGAWPLIDNRFLSVQVTNVPVVLGSSATATSKITVIFKSYHGCTDQKVYQATTEDLPSAFQDGTRSGGESGSLSIVERGGSGVGRQVKIQARYIGTSIIIRRVGSYLTFAIRMPEDTLDFSEDNGGLQLCLHGCPRNELIKEHTLSRQSQPRLQGTNTELGPLRPPHQVYTVERATAKCRETLQVEDVYFQSCVFDLLTTGDPEFSMAAFGALEDLKALPPSKLKQSSPRTPRPHSGGLSHTSVAAAARNSLLPLLLLILLLL
;
A
#
# COMPACT_ATOMS: atom_id res chain seq x y z
N MET A 1 -3.53 8.15 -30.84
CA MET A 1 -2.63 7.76 -31.93
C MET A 1 -1.25 7.52 -31.31
N THR A 2 -0.92 6.26 -30.96
CA THR A 2 -0.02 5.34 -31.70
C THR A 2 1.44 5.80 -31.67
N ALA A 3 2.49 5.05 -31.31
CA ALA A 3 2.77 3.69 -30.84
C ALA A 3 4.22 3.73 -30.29
N LEU A 4 4.54 3.22 -29.10
CA LEU A 4 5.24 1.94 -28.81
C LEU A 4 6.45 1.55 -29.70
N GLY A 5 7.64 1.49 -29.07
CA GLY A 5 8.86 0.76 -29.46
C GLY A 5 9.98 1.09 -28.48
N LYS A 6 10.23 0.37 -27.38
CA LYS A 6 10.90 -0.95 -27.22
C LYS A 6 12.20 -1.07 -28.01
N GLU A 7 13.33 -0.73 -27.38
CA GLU A 7 14.65 -1.27 -27.74
C GLU A 7 15.05 -2.37 -26.75
N THR A 8 15.34 -3.52 -27.34
CA THR A 8 15.73 -4.80 -26.77
C THR A 8 17.24 -4.88 -26.63
N ASN A 9 17.75 -5.15 -25.43
CA ASN A 9 19.05 -5.79 -25.25
C ASN A 9 18.84 -7.30 -25.10
N SER A 10 19.38 -8.09 -26.01
CA SER A 10 19.53 -9.53 -25.85
C SER A 10 20.90 -9.97 -26.36
N CYS A 11 21.63 -10.68 -25.51
CA CYS A 11 22.47 -11.78 -25.94
C CYS A 11 22.13 -12.99 -25.05
N VAL A 12 21.79 -14.08 -25.72
CA VAL A 12 21.08 -15.26 -25.25
C VAL A 12 22.06 -16.29 -24.66
N ILE A 13 21.68 -16.90 -23.53
CA ILE A 13 22.31 -18.11 -22.97
C ILE A 13 21.56 -19.35 -23.49
N SER A 14 22.33 -20.29 -24.01
CA SER A 14 21.92 -21.55 -24.65
C SER A 14 21.16 -22.50 -23.69
N ARG A 15 20.06 -23.09 -24.16
CA ARG A 15 19.35 -24.21 -23.51
C ARG A 15 19.67 -25.52 -24.22
N SER A 16 20.17 -26.48 -23.46
CA SER A 16 20.35 -27.89 -23.81
C SER A 16 18.99 -28.57 -24.06
N ARG A 17 18.87 -29.32 -25.17
CA ARG A 17 17.78 -30.27 -25.41
C ARG A 17 18.36 -31.65 -25.68
N ARG A 18 17.97 -32.61 -24.83
CA ARG A 18 17.96 -34.05 -25.14
C ARG A 18 17.00 -34.28 -26.31
N VAL A 19 17.42 -35.08 -27.28
CA VAL A 19 16.55 -35.60 -28.33
C VAL A 19 16.37 -37.09 -28.07
N HIS A 20 15.09 -37.49 -27.95
CA HIS A 20 14.64 -38.87 -27.93
C HIS A 20 14.54 -39.38 -29.36
N GLU A 21 14.91 -40.64 -29.51
CA GLU A 21 14.97 -41.45 -30.71
C GLU A 21 13.60 -42.01 -31.09
N GLN A 22 13.18 -41.89 -32.37
CA GLN A 22 12.47 -42.96 -33.08
C GLN A 22 12.42 -42.79 -34.62
N GLN A 23 12.93 -43.83 -35.28
CA GLN A 23 12.54 -44.44 -36.56
C GLN A 23 12.53 -43.64 -37.88
N SER A 24 13.45 -44.01 -38.79
CA SER A 24 13.06 -44.38 -40.16
C SER A 24 14.05 -45.40 -40.75
N ARG A 25 13.52 -46.54 -41.20
CA ARG A 25 14.22 -47.58 -41.95
C ARG A 25 14.43 -47.11 -43.38
N ILE A 26 15.66 -47.02 -43.86
CA ILE A 26 16.01 -47.34 -45.24
C ILE A 26 17.35 -48.08 -45.24
N SER A 27 17.32 -49.27 -45.84
CA SER A 27 18.39 -50.26 -45.93
C SER A 27 19.15 -50.06 -47.24
N ILE A 28 20.47 -49.86 -47.22
CA ILE A 28 21.37 -50.20 -48.33
C ILE A 28 22.72 -50.68 -47.77
N LEU A 29 23.09 -51.92 -48.14
CA LEU A 29 24.37 -52.61 -47.95
C LEU A 29 25.54 -51.89 -48.66
N THR A 30 26.74 -51.96 -48.07
CA THR A 30 27.99 -52.57 -48.60
C THR A 30 29.15 -52.04 -47.76
N GLU A 31 29.85 -52.85 -46.96
CA GLU A 31 30.93 -53.81 -47.32
C GLU A 31 32.32 -53.17 -47.18
N TRP A 32 33.22 -53.92 -46.54
CA TRP A 32 34.55 -53.54 -46.06
C TRP A 32 35.59 -53.39 -47.18
N ILE A 33 36.65 -52.61 -46.94
CA ILE A 33 38.07 -52.68 -47.40
C ILE A 33 38.67 -51.26 -47.16
N GLY A 34 39.87 -51.01 -46.67
CA GLY A 34 40.97 -51.85 -46.23
C GLY A 34 41.96 -51.02 -45.40
N MET A 35 42.83 -51.73 -44.72
CA MET A 35 43.87 -51.22 -43.84
C MET A 35 45.08 -50.76 -44.69
N GLY A 36 45.36 -49.45 -44.71
CA GLY A 36 46.54 -48.86 -45.33
C GLY A 36 47.45 -48.22 -44.28
N ARG A 37 48.65 -48.79 -44.10
CA ARG A 37 49.65 -48.40 -43.10
C ARG A 37 50.40 -47.11 -43.51
N SER A 38 50.37 -46.13 -42.61
CA SER A 38 51.44 -45.17 -42.22
C SER A 38 52.30 -44.45 -43.28
N GLY A 39 52.16 -43.12 -43.35
CA GLY A 39 53.20 -42.18 -43.82
C GLY A 39 53.37 -41.01 -42.82
N PRO A 40 54.60 -40.55 -42.51
CA PRO A 40 54.85 -39.57 -41.45
C PRO A 40 54.65 -38.14 -41.99
N GLN A 41 53.44 -37.59 -41.85
CA GLN A 41 53.11 -36.23 -42.31
C GLN A 41 52.30 -35.44 -41.25
N ILE A 42 52.55 -35.67 -39.95
CA ILE A 42 51.73 -35.07 -38.86
C ILE A 42 52.55 -34.29 -37.83
N THR A 43 53.88 -34.23 -37.94
CA THR A 43 54.69 -33.43 -37.01
C THR A 43 54.63 -31.93 -37.29
N ALA A 44 54.64 -31.51 -38.56
CA ALA A 44 54.62 -30.09 -38.93
C ALA A 44 53.26 -29.41 -38.66
N LYS A 45 52.13 -30.10 -38.90
CA LYS A 45 50.79 -29.56 -38.61
C LYS A 45 50.50 -29.43 -37.11
N ARG A 46 51.07 -30.33 -36.29
CA ARG A 46 50.91 -30.29 -34.83
C ARG A 46 51.72 -29.16 -34.21
N GLN A 47 52.97 -28.96 -34.67
CA GLN A 47 53.79 -27.81 -34.27
C GLN A 47 53.18 -26.46 -34.63
N LEU A 48 52.53 -26.34 -35.80
CA LEU A 48 51.88 -25.08 -36.18
C LEU A 48 50.66 -24.78 -35.29
N TRP A 49 49.89 -25.81 -34.93
CA TRP A 49 48.74 -25.67 -34.04
C TRP A 49 49.18 -25.32 -32.61
N ASP A 50 50.26 -25.96 -32.12
CA ASP A 50 50.86 -25.67 -30.82
C ASP A 50 51.44 -24.25 -30.76
N CYS A 51 51.98 -23.73 -31.88
CA CYS A 51 52.48 -22.37 -31.96
C CYS A 51 51.34 -21.33 -32.01
N VAL A 52 50.24 -21.64 -32.70
CA VAL A 52 49.02 -20.79 -32.72
C VAL A 52 48.33 -20.78 -31.35
N THR A 53 48.24 -21.92 -30.66
CA THR A 53 47.68 -21.95 -29.30
C THR A 53 48.58 -21.24 -28.30
N LEU A 54 49.90 -21.43 -28.37
CA LEU A 54 50.85 -20.72 -27.51
C LEU A 54 50.80 -19.21 -27.74
N THR A 55 50.74 -18.76 -28.99
CA THR A 55 50.62 -17.33 -29.32
C THR A 55 49.30 -16.75 -28.85
N MET A 56 48.17 -17.47 -28.99
CA MET A 56 46.87 -17.02 -28.46
C MET A 56 46.83 -16.96 -26.93
N VAL A 57 47.48 -17.91 -26.24
CA VAL A 57 47.64 -17.90 -24.77
C VAL A 57 48.55 -16.77 -24.32
N LEU A 58 49.67 -16.53 -25.02
CA LEU A 58 50.56 -15.41 -24.73
C LEU A 58 49.86 -14.08 -24.96
N LEU A 59 49.06 -13.95 -26.03
CA LEU A 59 48.28 -12.75 -26.34
C LEU A 59 47.23 -12.48 -25.25
N SER A 60 46.55 -13.52 -24.75
CA SER A 60 45.58 -13.39 -23.66
C SER A 60 46.22 -13.14 -22.28
N LEU A 61 47.49 -13.50 -22.08
CA LEU A 61 48.27 -13.12 -20.90
C LEU A 61 48.87 -11.69 -21.00
N LEU A 62 49.14 -11.21 -22.22
CA LEU A 62 49.63 -9.85 -22.49
C LEU A 62 48.49 -8.82 -22.48
N PHE A 63 47.29 -9.20 -22.92
CA PHE A 63 46.06 -8.46 -22.67
C PHE A 63 45.61 -8.70 -21.24
N ARG A 64 46.24 -8.02 -20.27
CA ARG A 64 45.59 -7.82 -18.97
C ARG A 64 44.18 -7.33 -19.26
N PRO A 65 43.10 -7.92 -18.70
CA PRO A 65 41.79 -7.31 -18.80
C PRO A 65 41.98 -5.90 -18.27
N ALA A 66 41.90 -4.92 -19.17
CA ALA A 66 41.68 -3.55 -18.79
C ALA A 66 40.44 -3.68 -17.92
N HIS A 67 40.61 -3.57 -16.61
CA HIS A 67 39.48 -3.48 -15.70
C HIS A 67 38.74 -2.28 -16.24
N CYS A 68 37.67 -2.51 -16.99
CA CYS A 68 36.70 -1.48 -17.32
C CYS A 68 36.19 -1.05 -15.97
N GLN A 69 36.86 -0.04 -15.41
CA GLN A 69 36.40 0.69 -14.25
C GLN A 69 35.01 1.16 -14.66
N GLN A 70 33.99 0.47 -14.17
CA GLN A 70 32.65 0.66 -14.69
C GLN A 70 32.25 2.11 -14.45
N CYS A 71 31.73 2.77 -15.49
CA CYS A 71 31.23 4.13 -15.36
C CYS A 71 30.12 4.16 -14.30
N ARG A 72 30.35 4.88 -13.19
CA ARG A 72 29.43 5.03 -12.06
C ARG A 72 28.80 6.42 -12.00
N ILE A 73 28.58 7.06 -13.15
CA ILE A 73 27.96 8.40 -13.20
C ILE A 73 26.58 8.43 -12.56
N GLN A 74 25.78 7.37 -12.73
CA GLN A 74 24.44 7.26 -12.15
C GLN A 74 24.46 7.35 -10.61
N ARG A 75 25.53 6.86 -9.97
CA ARG A 75 25.70 7.00 -8.52
C ARG A 75 25.93 8.45 -8.12
N CYS A 76 26.80 9.18 -8.84
CA CYS A 76 27.02 10.60 -8.60
C CYS A 76 25.72 11.41 -8.78
N ASN A 77 24.93 11.09 -9.81
CA ASN A 77 23.64 11.74 -10.06
C ASN A 77 22.64 11.48 -8.91
N ALA A 78 22.52 10.22 -8.46
CA ALA A 78 21.62 9.85 -7.37
C ALA A 78 22.00 10.53 -6.05
N GLU A 79 23.30 10.58 -5.71
CA GLU A 79 23.80 11.24 -4.50
C GLU A 79 23.53 12.76 -4.53
N TYR A 80 23.64 13.40 -5.70
CA TYR A 80 23.30 14.82 -5.87
C TYR A 80 21.80 15.11 -5.72
N VAL A 81 20.94 14.31 -6.36
CA VAL A 81 19.47 14.46 -6.24
C VAL A 81 19.02 14.24 -4.79
N ALA A 82 19.58 13.25 -4.10
CA ALA A 82 19.25 12.98 -2.70
C ALA A 82 19.70 14.08 -1.74
N SER A 83 20.76 14.83 -2.07
CA SER A 83 21.28 15.94 -1.25
C SER A 83 20.63 17.29 -1.53
N THR A 84 19.90 17.42 -2.63
CA THR A 84 19.23 18.66 -3.05
C THR A 84 17.70 18.55 -3.05
N SER A 85 17.14 17.38 -2.75
CA SER A 85 15.69 17.21 -2.60
C SER A 85 15.18 17.97 -1.37
N PRO A 86 14.18 18.86 -1.50
CA PRO A 86 13.67 19.63 -0.37
C PRO A 86 13.07 18.69 0.68
N SER A 87 13.67 18.66 1.87
CA SER A 87 13.00 18.14 3.06
C SER A 87 11.87 19.11 3.40
N SER A 88 10.62 18.66 3.32
CA SER A 88 9.47 19.44 3.78
C SER A 88 9.62 19.72 5.29
N GLY A 89 10.21 20.85 5.63
CA GLY A 89 10.54 21.28 6.98
C GLY A 89 11.03 22.72 6.96
N LEU A 90 10.28 23.58 7.64
CA LEU A 90 10.42 25.03 7.71
C LEU A 90 11.78 25.46 8.30
N GLN A 91 12.71 26.03 7.52
CA GLN A 91 13.73 26.98 8.03
C GLN A 91 14.52 27.72 6.90
N ASP A 92 14.65 29.04 7.08
CA ASP A 92 15.57 30.02 6.49
C ASP A 92 16.19 29.78 5.09
N ASP A 93 15.71 30.59 4.13
CA ASP A 93 16.14 30.65 2.72
C ASP A 93 17.66 30.88 2.51
N VAL A 94 18.39 31.36 3.52
CA VAL A 94 19.84 31.63 3.44
C VAL A 94 20.70 30.39 3.76
N ALA A 95 20.22 29.48 4.62
CA ALA A 95 20.94 28.25 4.94
C ALA A 95 20.79 27.19 3.83
N LEU A 96 19.65 27.21 3.14
CA LEU A 96 19.33 26.35 2.00
C LEU A 96 20.28 26.54 0.81
N ASP A 97 20.70 27.77 0.51
CA ASP A 97 21.60 28.08 -0.61
C ASP A 97 23.04 27.61 -0.36
N VAL A 98 23.51 27.72 0.90
CA VAL A 98 24.84 27.24 1.30
C VAL A 98 24.93 25.71 1.22
N ASP A 99 23.89 25.00 1.67
CA ASP A 99 23.81 23.53 1.58
C ASP A 99 23.69 23.04 0.12
N TYR A 100 22.99 23.79 -0.73
CA TYR A 100 22.92 23.52 -2.17
C TYR A 100 24.29 23.62 -2.84
N CYS A 101 25.06 24.68 -2.57
CA CYS A 101 26.40 24.83 -3.12
C CYS A 101 27.40 23.79 -2.60
N ILE A 102 27.24 23.29 -1.37
CA ILE A 102 28.04 22.16 -0.83
C ILE A 102 27.73 20.87 -1.61
N ALA A 103 26.44 20.57 -1.82
CA ALA A 103 25.99 19.41 -2.59
C ALA A 103 26.49 19.46 -4.04
N LEU A 104 26.43 20.63 -4.68
CA LEU A 104 26.90 20.83 -6.05
C LEU A 104 28.43 20.64 -6.18
N ARG A 105 29.21 21.10 -5.20
CA ARG A 105 30.67 20.85 -5.15
C ARG A 105 31.00 19.38 -4.93
N ALA A 106 30.24 18.67 -4.09
CA ALA A 106 30.38 17.23 -3.92
C ALA A 106 30.09 16.47 -5.24
N TYR A 107 29.03 16.87 -5.95
CA TYR A 107 28.66 16.28 -7.24
C TYR A 107 29.74 16.51 -8.32
N ALA A 108 30.33 17.71 -8.35
CA ALA A 108 31.44 18.03 -9.24
C ALA A 108 32.68 17.17 -8.97
N LEU A 109 33.03 16.94 -7.69
CA LEU A 109 34.14 16.07 -7.31
C LEU A 109 33.88 14.60 -7.66
N CYS A 110 32.68 14.09 -7.39
CA CYS A 110 32.30 12.71 -7.74
C CYS A 110 32.44 12.48 -9.25
N THR A 111 31.90 13.41 -10.05
CA THR A 111 31.95 13.35 -11.51
C THR A 111 33.38 13.43 -12.02
N ARG A 112 34.22 14.32 -11.49
CA ARG A 112 35.66 14.41 -11.85
C ARG A 112 36.43 13.12 -11.57
N LYS A 113 36.16 12.43 -10.45
CA LYS A 113 36.80 11.13 -10.14
C LYS A 113 36.47 10.05 -11.16
N GLN A 114 35.32 10.16 -11.82
CA GLN A 114 34.85 9.20 -12.80
C GLN A 114 35.28 9.52 -14.25
N ALA A 115 36.03 10.60 -14.48
CA ALA A 115 36.40 11.07 -15.82
C ALA A 115 37.16 10.04 -16.68
N ARG A 116 37.99 9.18 -16.06
CA ARG A 116 38.76 8.17 -16.80
C ARG A 116 37.91 6.99 -17.26
N SER A 117 36.95 6.60 -16.44
CA SER A 117 36.06 5.43 -16.64
C SER A 117 34.80 5.75 -17.43
N CYS A 118 34.38 7.02 -17.50
CA CYS A 118 33.20 7.48 -18.24
C CYS A 118 33.53 8.23 -19.53
N ARG A 119 34.72 8.07 -20.13
CA ARG A 119 35.14 8.83 -21.33
C ARG A 119 34.15 8.76 -22.50
N GLY A 120 33.52 7.59 -22.69
CA GLY A 120 32.54 7.35 -23.75
C GLY A 120 31.07 7.32 -23.28
N ASP A 121 30.78 7.77 -22.06
CA ASP A 121 29.42 7.76 -21.51
C ASP A 121 28.74 9.12 -21.76
N LEU A 122 27.61 9.11 -22.48
CA LEU A 122 26.87 10.33 -22.80
C LEU A 122 26.27 11.01 -21.55
N VAL A 123 25.84 10.22 -20.56
CA VAL A 123 25.27 10.74 -19.31
C VAL A 123 26.32 11.50 -18.50
N TYR A 124 27.57 11.03 -18.52
CA TYR A 124 28.70 11.75 -17.93
C TYR A 124 28.92 13.12 -18.56
N HIS A 125 28.96 13.22 -19.89
CA HIS A 125 29.17 14.50 -20.57
C HIS A 125 28.00 15.47 -20.34
N SER A 126 26.77 14.95 -20.34
CA SER A 126 25.58 15.72 -19.98
C SER A 126 25.64 16.24 -18.52
N ALA A 127 26.07 15.39 -17.59
CA ALA A 127 26.25 15.77 -16.18
C ALA A 127 27.33 16.84 -16.00
N VAL A 128 28.49 16.70 -16.65
CA VAL A 128 29.59 17.69 -16.58
C VAL A 128 29.12 19.06 -17.08
N PHE A 129 28.40 19.10 -18.20
CA PHE A 129 27.82 20.33 -18.72
C PHE A 129 26.82 20.94 -17.73
N ARG A 130 25.90 20.13 -17.21
CA ARG A 130 24.87 20.57 -16.27
C ARG A 130 25.46 21.11 -14.98
N ILE A 131 26.51 20.48 -14.43
CA ILE A 131 27.21 20.97 -13.24
C ILE A 131 27.74 22.39 -13.45
N LYS A 132 28.34 22.67 -14.61
CA LYS A 132 28.86 24.01 -14.94
C LYS A 132 27.74 25.06 -15.01
N GLU A 133 26.60 24.69 -15.57
CA GLU A 133 25.40 25.54 -15.63
C GLU A 133 24.85 25.83 -14.22
N LEU A 134 24.75 24.79 -13.37
CA LEU A 134 24.24 24.91 -12.01
C LEU A 134 25.09 25.82 -11.12
N PHE A 135 26.42 25.79 -11.28
CA PHE A 135 27.33 26.70 -10.56
C PHE A 135 27.04 28.16 -10.91
N SER A 136 26.76 28.44 -12.19
CA SER A 136 26.41 29.78 -12.65
C SER A 136 25.00 30.19 -12.24
N GLN A 137 24.04 29.27 -12.25
CA GLN A 137 22.63 29.57 -11.91
C GLN A 137 22.45 29.93 -10.42
N HIS A 138 23.21 29.29 -9.55
CA HIS A 138 23.08 29.46 -8.09
C HIS A 138 24.26 30.25 -7.48
N ASN A 139 25.05 30.96 -8.30
CA ASN A 139 26.21 31.75 -7.87
C ASN A 139 27.17 31.01 -6.91
N CYS A 140 27.31 29.69 -7.09
CA CYS A 140 28.14 28.88 -6.23
C CYS A 140 29.63 29.03 -6.61
N SER A 141 30.51 29.19 -5.62
CA SER A 141 31.96 29.06 -5.84
C SER A 141 32.31 27.60 -6.13
N SER A 142 33.29 27.36 -7.02
CA SER A 142 33.83 26.01 -7.27
C SER A 142 34.70 25.49 -6.11
N ASP A 143 35.20 26.39 -5.26
CA ASP A 143 36.09 26.08 -4.15
C ASP A 143 35.36 26.16 -2.81
N GLY A 144 35.68 25.22 -1.90
CA GLY A 144 35.15 25.18 -0.54
C GLY A 144 34.85 23.76 -0.03
N PRO A 145 34.24 23.60 1.16
CA PRO A 145 33.93 22.29 1.76
C PRO A 145 32.94 21.45 0.94
N THR A 146 33.35 20.25 0.51
CA THR A 146 32.49 19.30 -0.23
C THR A 146 31.73 18.34 0.68
N SER A 147 31.84 18.55 1.98
CA SER A 147 31.00 17.95 3.01
C SER A 147 30.63 19.06 3.97
N SER A 148 29.35 19.17 4.34
CA SER A 148 28.97 20.02 5.47
C SER A 148 29.74 19.52 6.70
N ALA A 149 30.47 20.42 7.37
CA ALA A 149 31.22 20.06 8.57
C ALA A 149 30.20 19.59 9.59
N LYS A 150 30.12 18.27 9.76
CA LYS A 150 29.29 17.68 10.80
C LYS A 150 29.88 18.13 12.13
N VAL A 151 29.31 19.19 12.71
CA VAL A 151 29.36 19.43 14.15
C VAL A 151 29.16 18.06 14.81
N PRO A 152 29.99 17.63 15.78
CA PRO A 152 29.78 16.36 16.43
C PRO A 152 28.40 16.43 17.06
N SER A 153 27.43 15.86 16.35
CA SER A 153 26.04 15.81 16.74
C SER A 153 26.05 14.96 17.99
N THR A 154 25.90 15.60 19.14
CA THR A 154 25.23 15.01 20.28
C THR A 154 24.02 14.24 19.73
N SER A 155 24.11 12.91 19.83
CA SER A 155 23.15 11.91 19.36
C SER A 155 22.54 12.17 17.98
N ARG A 156 23.14 11.61 16.91
CA ARG A 156 22.30 11.16 15.79
C ARG A 156 21.27 10.19 16.40
N PRO A 157 19.95 10.43 16.26
CA PRO A 157 19.00 9.38 16.57
C PRO A 157 19.42 8.15 15.78
N ALA A 158 19.57 7.01 16.46
CA ALA A 158 19.85 5.75 15.77
C ALA A 158 18.79 5.58 14.65
N VAL A 159 19.11 4.94 13.52
CA VAL A 159 18.15 4.71 12.42
C VAL A 159 16.80 4.14 12.94
N LEU A 160 16.86 3.40 14.04
CA LEU A 160 15.73 2.96 14.88
C LEU A 160 14.75 4.08 15.30
N GLU A 161 15.22 5.25 15.74
CA GLU A 161 14.39 6.38 16.17
C GLU A 161 13.74 7.12 14.99
N LEU A 162 14.36 7.09 13.80
CA LEU A 162 13.78 7.65 12.57
C LEU A 162 12.67 6.76 12.00
N CYS A 163 12.73 5.45 12.22
CA CYS A 163 11.77 4.49 11.69
C CYS A 163 10.70 4.06 12.71
N ASP A 164 10.57 4.81 13.80
CA ASP A 164 9.50 4.70 14.75
C ASP A 164 8.75 6.04 14.83
N TYR A 165 7.50 6.05 14.36
CA TYR A 165 6.64 7.24 14.38
C TYR A 165 6.46 7.78 15.80
N GLU A 166 6.30 6.90 16.79
CA GLU A 166 6.08 7.34 18.16
C GLU A 166 7.34 8.01 18.72
N SER A 167 8.52 7.48 18.43
CA SER A 167 9.79 8.13 18.79
C SER A 167 9.95 9.49 18.11
N ARG A 168 9.66 9.59 16.80
CA ARG A 168 9.75 10.87 16.09
C ARG A 168 8.84 11.95 16.68
N VAL A 169 7.59 11.61 16.98
CA VAL A 169 6.63 12.56 17.59
C VAL A 169 7.09 13.00 18.98
N LEU A 170 7.73 12.12 19.75
CA LEU A 170 8.29 12.47 21.06
C LEU A 170 9.48 13.44 20.94
N VAL A 171 10.37 13.21 19.98
CA VAL A 171 11.57 14.04 19.76
C VAL A 171 11.22 15.42 19.19
N SER A 172 10.19 15.52 18.34
CA SER A 172 9.76 16.80 17.74
C SER A 172 9.10 17.78 18.72
N GLY A 173 9.06 17.48 20.02
CA GLY A 173 8.68 18.46 21.06
C GLY A 173 7.20 18.87 21.06
N SER A 174 6.34 18.23 20.26
CA SER A 174 4.90 18.50 20.21
C SER A 174 4.14 17.88 21.40
N ALA A 175 4.68 18.03 22.61
CA ALA A 175 4.12 17.52 23.87
C ALA A 175 2.68 18.02 24.18
N GLY A 176 2.14 18.94 23.36
CA GLY A 176 0.76 19.44 23.42
C GLY A 176 -0.22 18.81 22.42
N GLN A 177 0.23 18.12 21.37
CA GLN A 177 -0.66 17.38 20.47
C GLN A 177 -0.87 16.00 21.06
N GLN A 178 -1.94 15.84 21.83
CA GLN A 178 -2.40 14.51 22.25
C GLN A 178 -2.39 13.61 21.02
N LYS A 179 -1.71 12.45 21.11
CA LYS A 179 -1.60 11.48 20.02
C LYS A 179 -2.99 11.03 19.63
N LYS A 180 -3.57 11.62 18.58
CA LYS A 180 -4.89 11.23 18.10
C LYS A 180 -4.73 10.21 16.98
N TYR A 181 -5.37 9.08 17.19
CA TYR A 181 -5.44 8.00 16.25
C TYR A 181 -6.88 7.86 15.83
N ALA A 182 -7.09 7.62 14.54
CA ALA A 182 -8.38 7.26 14.00
C ALA A 182 -8.42 5.76 13.69
N HIS A 183 -9.63 5.19 13.71
CA HIS A 183 -9.85 3.78 13.38
C HIS A 183 -10.78 3.66 12.19
N CYS A 184 -10.48 2.73 11.30
CA CYS A 184 -11.40 2.30 10.25
C CYS A 184 -11.55 0.78 10.32
N GLY A 185 -12.72 0.27 9.95
CA GLY A 185 -12.96 -1.17 9.87
C GLY A 185 -13.98 -1.55 8.82
N LEU A 186 -13.85 -2.76 8.29
CA LEU A 186 -14.77 -3.37 7.33
C LEU A 186 -15.04 -4.82 7.75
N PHE A 187 -16.31 -5.18 7.93
CA PHE A 187 -16.71 -6.51 8.38
C PHE A 187 -18.16 -6.80 7.98
N GLY A 188 -18.59 -8.05 8.03
CA GLY A 188 -19.98 -8.41 7.71
C GLY A 188 -20.35 -8.10 6.27
N ASP A 189 -21.56 -7.55 6.04
CA ASP A 189 -22.13 -7.37 4.70
C ASP A 189 -21.98 -6.00 4.01
N PRO A 190 -20.73 -5.65 3.65
CA PRO A 190 -19.76 -5.03 4.52
C PRO A 190 -20.29 -3.76 5.22
N HIS A 191 -20.26 -3.81 6.54
CA HIS A 191 -20.34 -2.66 7.43
C HIS A 191 -18.98 -1.95 7.50
N LEU A 192 -18.98 -0.68 7.12
CA LEU A 192 -17.85 0.22 7.14
C LEU A 192 -17.94 1.14 8.35
N ARG A 193 -16.90 1.15 9.18
CA ARG A 193 -16.60 2.22 10.12
C ARG A 193 -15.52 3.11 9.53
N THR A 194 -15.81 4.38 9.29
CA THR A 194 -14.83 5.34 8.75
C THR A 194 -13.91 5.89 9.85
N PHE A 195 -12.83 6.56 9.46
CA PHE A 195 -11.95 7.30 10.38
C PHE A 195 -12.65 8.43 11.15
N ARG A 196 -13.84 8.84 10.69
CA ARG A 196 -14.70 9.83 11.35
C ARG A 196 -15.70 9.18 12.32
N ASP A 197 -15.54 7.88 12.61
CA ASP A 197 -16.45 7.08 13.42
C ASP A 197 -17.89 7.01 12.86
N GLU A 198 -18.05 7.20 11.55
CA GLU A 198 -19.33 7.01 10.87
C GLU A 198 -19.50 5.54 10.49
N PHE A 199 -20.69 5.00 10.73
CA PHE A 199 -21.05 3.62 10.40
C PHE A 199 -22.00 3.59 9.20
N GLN A 200 -21.66 2.77 8.22
CA GLN A 200 -22.39 2.65 6.96
C GLN A 200 -22.43 1.18 6.54
N THR A 201 -23.54 0.76 5.93
CA THR A 201 -23.66 -0.57 5.32
C THR A 201 -23.65 -0.40 3.81
N CYS A 202 -22.79 -1.14 3.13
CA CYS A 202 -22.45 -0.86 1.75
C CYS A 202 -22.54 -2.10 0.87
N LYS A 203 -23.06 -1.96 -0.35
CA LYS A 203 -23.00 -3.02 -1.36
C LYS A 203 -21.55 -3.22 -1.82
N VAL A 204 -20.93 -2.18 -2.40
CA VAL A 204 -19.51 -2.10 -2.81
C VAL A 204 -18.98 -3.41 -3.40
N GLU A 205 -19.70 -3.94 -4.38
CA GLU A 205 -19.37 -5.19 -5.09
C GLU A 205 -18.11 -5.00 -5.94
N GLY A 206 -17.22 -5.99 -5.98
CA GLY A 206 -15.97 -5.92 -6.72
C GLY A 206 -14.86 -5.24 -5.93
N ALA A 207 -13.91 -4.60 -6.61
CA ALA A 207 -12.70 -4.05 -6.03
C ALA A 207 -12.86 -2.57 -5.59
N TRP A 208 -12.60 -2.27 -4.32
CA TRP A 208 -12.76 -0.92 -3.77
C TRP A 208 -11.56 -0.47 -2.92
N PRO A 209 -11.13 0.80 -3.05
CA PRO A 209 -10.07 1.38 -2.23
C PRO A 209 -10.61 1.78 -0.83
N LEU A 210 -10.17 1.08 0.22
CA LEU A 210 -10.41 1.51 1.59
C LEU A 210 -9.57 2.75 1.93
N ILE A 211 -8.29 2.71 1.56
CA ILE A 211 -7.31 3.77 1.83
C ILE A 211 -6.44 3.90 0.58
N ASP A 212 -6.17 5.12 0.16
CA ASP A 212 -5.12 5.43 -0.81
C ASP A 212 -4.50 6.78 -0.49
N ASN A 213 -3.45 6.75 0.33
CA ASN A 213 -2.70 7.94 0.72
C ASN A 213 -1.23 7.78 0.36
N ARG A 214 -0.41 8.81 0.65
CA ARG A 214 1.02 8.80 0.30
C ARG A 214 1.86 7.68 0.92
N PHE A 215 1.36 6.97 1.95
CA PHE A 215 2.08 5.93 2.68
C PHE A 215 1.54 4.52 2.46
N LEU A 216 0.23 4.40 2.24
CA LEU A 216 -0.49 3.13 2.28
C LEU A 216 -1.60 3.12 1.23
N SER A 217 -1.73 2.00 0.52
CA SER A 217 -2.93 1.68 -0.27
C SER A 217 -3.54 0.38 0.24
N VAL A 218 -4.84 0.40 0.56
CA VAL A 218 -5.62 -0.76 1.00
C VAL A 218 -6.78 -0.95 0.03
N GLN A 219 -6.82 -2.11 -0.59
CA GLN A 219 -7.87 -2.50 -1.52
C GLN A 219 -8.57 -3.77 -1.04
N VAL A 220 -9.89 -3.76 -1.09
CA VAL A 220 -10.73 -4.92 -0.76
C VAL A 220 -11.47 -5.39 -1.99
N THR A 221 -11.84 -6.67 -2.03
CA THR A 221 -12.74 -7.22 -3.04
C THR A 221 -13.93 -7.88 -2.37
N ASN A 222 -15.13 -7.36 -2.62
CA ASN A 222 -16.36 -7.91 -2.07
C ASN A 222 -17.12 -8.70 -3.12
N VAL A 223 -17.67 -9.85 -2.71
CA VAL A 223 -18.43 -10.75 -3.58
C VAL A 223 -19.85 -10.94 -3.02
N PRO A 224 -20.89 -11.05 -3.86
CA PRO A 224 -22.25 -11.33 -3.38
C PRO A 224 -22.32 -12.64 -2.60
N VAL A 225 -22.98 -12.61 -1.43
CA VAL A 225 -23.15 -13.79 -0.57
C VAL A 225 -24.29 -14.67 -1.07
N VAL A 226 -25.39 -14.02 -1.49
CA VAL A 226 -26.58 -14.66 -2.04
C VAL A 226 -26.89 -14.05 -3.40
N LEU A 227 -27.14 -14.90 -4.40
CA LEU A 227 -27.54 -14.47 -5.74
C LEU A 227 -28.81 -13.61 -5.68
N GLY A 228 -28.73 -12.38 -6.19
CA GLY A 228 -29.85 -11.44 -6.21
C GLY A 228 -30.03 -10.61 -4.94
N SER A 229 -29.23 -10.83 -3.89
CA SER A 229 -29.19 -9.96 -2.69
C SER A 229 -28.20 -8.80 -2.87
N SER A 230 -28.41 -7.71 -2.13
CA SER A 230 -27.43 -6.62 -2.01
C SER A 230 -26.30 -6.93 -1.03
N ALA A 231 -26.42 -8.01 -0.24
CA ALA A 231 -25.39 -8.42 0.70
C ALA A 231 -24.15 -8.97 -0.03
N THR A 232 -23.01 -8.36 0.25
CA THR A 232 -21.69 -8.82 -0.23
C THR A 232 -20.81 -9.15 0.96
N ALA A 233 -19.68 -9.82 0.76
CA ALA A 233 -18.71 -10.06 1.81
C ALA A 233 -17.28 -9.96 1.27
N THR A 234 -16.34 -9.57 2.13
CA THR A 234 -14.94 -9.38 1.75
C THR A 234 -14.24 -10.71 1.52
N SER A 235 -13.84 -10.93 0.26
CA SER A 235 -13.16 -12.15 -0.20
C SER A 235 -11.64 -12.02 -0.29
N LYS A 236 -11.15 -10.79 -0.48
CA LYS A 236 -9.73 -10.49 -0.68
C LYS A 236 -9.38 -9.13 -0.10
N ILE A 237 -8.25 -9.05 0.57
CA ILE A 237 -7.67 -7.81 1.08
C ILE A 237 -6.23 -7.72 0.55
N THR A 238 -5.90 -6.59 -0.07
CA THR A 238 -4.53 -6.28 -0.52
C THR A 238 -4.09 -4.99 0.16
N VAL A 239 -2.92 -5.04 0.81
CA VAL A 239 -2.31 -3.90 1.48
C VAL A 239 -0.95 -3.65 0.85
N ILE A 240 -0.74 -2.44 0.33
CA ILE A 240 0.52 -2.00 -0.26
C ILE A 240 1.11 -0.94 0.66
N PHE A 241 2.20 -1.30 1.33
CA PHE A 241 3.06 -0.38 2.07
C PHE A 241 3.99 0.29 1.06
N LYS A 242 3.78 1.58 0.79
CA LYS A 242 4.61 2.36 -0.15
C LYS A 242 6.02 2.51 0.44
N SER A 243 7.04 2.56 -0.41
CA SER A 243 8.43 2.68 0.02
C SER A 243 8.64 3.92 0.90
N TYR A 244 9.31 3.75 2.03
CA TYR A 244 9.66 4.84 2.94
C TYR A 244 11.18 4.84 3.14
N HIS A 245 11.85 5.87 2.60
CA HIS A 245 13.30 5.94 2.53
C HIS A 245 13.95 5.73 3.90
N GLY A 246 14.89 4.79 3.96
CA GLY A 246 15.61 4.43 5.18
C GLY A 246 14.85 3.54 6.16
N CYS A 247 13.56 3.26 5.94
CA CYS A 247 12.75 2.44 6.84
C CYS A 247 12.17 1.18 6.23
N THR A 248 11.65 1.20 5.00
CA THR A 248 11.17 -0.02 4.32
C THR A 248 11.10 0.20 2.82
N ASP A 249 11.50 -0.82 2.06
CA ASP A 249 11.12 -0.92 0.65
C ASP A 249 9.60 -1.16 0.54
N GLN A 250 9.07 -1.03 -0.68
CA GLN A 250 7.66 -1.32 -0.93
C GLN A 250 7.35 -2.78 -0.57
N LYS A 251 6.30 -3.01 0.22
CA LYS A 251 5.83 -4.35 0.59
C LYS A 251 4.37 -4.54 0.24
N VAL A 252 4.02 -5.71 -0.25
CA VAL A 252 2.65 -6.08 -0.60
C VAL A 252 2.22 -7.25 0.26
N TYR A 253 1.12 -7.07 0.98
CA TYR A 253 0.42 -8.11 1.71
C TYR A 253 -0.89 -8.42 0.98
N GLN A 254 -1.23 -9.70 0.85
CA GLN A 254 -2.52 -10.12 0.31
C GLN A 254 -3.06 -11.28 1.13
N ALA A 255 -4.34 -11.17 1.51
CA ALA A 255 -5.09 -12.24 2.12
C ALA A 255 -6.33 -12.52 1.27
N THR A 256 -6.72 -13.79 1.25
CA THR A 256 -7.97 -14.27 0.67
C THR A 256 -8.75 -15.03 1.73
N THR A 257 -10.00 -15.34 1.46
CA THR A 257 -10.78 -16.24 2.29
C THR A 257 -10.04 -17.55 2.53
N GLU A 258 -9.26 -18.05 1.57
CA GLU A 258 -8.64 -19.38 1.65
C GLU A 258 -7.25 -19.35 2.28
N ASP A 259 -6.55 -18.23 2.14
CA ASP A 259 -5.18 -18.05 2.57
C ASP A 259 -5.00 -16.75 3.35
N LEU A 260 -4.59 -16.88 4.61
CA LEU A 260 -4.23 -15.78 5.50
C LEU A 260 -2.75 -15.91 5.87
N PRO A 261 -1.82 -15.45 5.01
CA PRO A 261 -0.40 -15.68 5.19
C PRO A 261 0.16 -14.83 6.32
N SER A 262 1.21 -15.31 6.99
CA SER A 262 1.97 -14.59 8.01
C SER A 262 3.23 -13.88 7.45
N ALA A 263 3.25 -13.67 6.13
CA ALA A 263 4.32 -13.06 5.35
C ALA A 263 3.75 -12.16 4.23
N PHE A 264 4.59 -11.28 3.69
CA PHE A 264 4.34 -10.51 2.48
C PHE A 264 4.43 -11.41 1.24
N GLN A 265 4.00 -10.92 0.07
CA GLN A 265 4.03 -11.69 -1.19
C GLN A 265 5.43 -12.14 -1.60
N ASP A 266 6.48 -11.44 -1.18
CA ASP A 266 7.88 -11.81 -1.41
C ASP A 266 8.41 -12.86 -0.41
N GLY A 267 7.55 -13.38 0.49
CA GLY A 267 7.89 -14.35 1.53
C GLY A 267 8.52 -13.74 2.79
N THR A 268 8.79 -12.43 2.81
CA THR A 268 9.37 -11.79 3.99
C THR A 268 8.33 -11.52 5.09
N ARG A 269 8.75 -11.50 6.35
CA ARG A 269 7.88 -11.19 7.50
C ARG A 269 8.08 -9.79 8.08
N SER A 270 9.06 -9.07 7.54
CA SER A 270 9.43 -7.71 7.95
C SER A 270 9.88 -6.88 6.75
N GLY A 271 9.68 -5.56 6.85
CA GLY A 271 10.20 -4.57 5.92
C GLY A 271 11.27 -3.71 6.58
N GLY A 272 12.37 -3.49 5.86
CA GLY A 272 13.50 -2.67 6.28
C GLY A 272 14.43 -3.24 7.35
N GLU A 273 15.52 -2.51 7.59
CA GLU A 273 16.37 -2.75 8.75
C GLU A 273 15.64 -2.29 10.02
N SER A 274 15.83 -3.04 11.12
CA SER A 274 15.23 -2.75 12.44
C SER A 274 13.75 -3.08 12.66
N GLY A 275 13.05 -3.76 11.73
CA GLY A 275 11.68 -4.23 11.97
C GLY A 275 10.63 -3.12 12.03
N SER A 276 10.88 -2.02 11.31
CA SER A 276 9.97 -0.87 11.18
C SER A 276 8.59 -1.27 10.64
N LEU A 277 8.55 -2.32 9.83
CA LEU A 277 7.36 -3.00 9.34
C LEU A 277 7.46 -4.48 9.68
N SER A 278 6.42 -5.07 10.29
CA SER A 278 6.41 -6.50 10.65
C SER A 278 5.03 -7.12 10.61
N ILE A 279 4.97 -8.42 10.34
CA ILE A 279 3.75 -9.23 10.39
C ILE A 279 3.88 -10.24 11.53
N VAL A 280 2.90 -10.23 12.42
CA VAL A 280 2.79 -11.18 13.54
C VAL A 280 1.48 -11.94 13.40
N GLU A 281 1.56 -13.25 13.25
CA GLU A 281 0.41 -14.13 13.39
C GLU A 281 0.07 -14.26 14.86
N ARG A 282 -1.20 -14.09 15.21
CA ARG A 282 -1.70 -14.36 16.56
C ARG A 282 -2.67 -15.53 16.46
N GLY A 283 -2.32 -16.63 17.11
CA GLY A 283 -3.22 -17.78 17.24
C GLY A 283 -4.53 -17.35 17.88
N GLY A 284 -5.65 -17.71 17.26
CA GLY A 284 -6.98 -17.21 17.64
C GLY A 284 -7.46 -17.83 18.94
N SER A 285 -7.65 -17.01 19.98
CA SER A 285 -8.60 -17.34 21.04
C SER A 285 -10.01 -17.30 20.44
N GLY A 286 -10.53 -18.43 19.99
CA GLY A 286 -11.95 -18.68 19.70
C GLY A 286 -12.62 -18.00 18.48
N VAL A 287 -12.09 -16.90 17.95
CA VAL A 287 -12.79 -16.03 16.96
C VAL A 287 -12.17 -16.08 15.55
N GLY A 288 -11.51 -17.18 15.19
CA GLY A 288 -10.83 -17.34 13.90
C GLY A 288 -9.37 -16.89 13.88
N ARG A 289 -8.70 -17.10 12.73
CA ARG A 289 -7.27 -16.79 12.54
C ARG A 289 -7.09 -15.32 12.23
N GLN A 290 -6.08 -14.69 12.80
CA GLN A 290 -5.76 -13.29 12.54
C GLN A 290 -4.27 -13.05 12.34
N VAL A 291 -3.97 -12.04 11.54
CA VAL A 291 -2.63 -11.46 11.44
C VAL A 291 -2.69 -10.01 11.88
N LYS A 292 -1.62 -9.56 12.54
CA LYS A 292 -1.41 -8.16 12.87
C LYS A 292 -0.19 -7.66 12.11
N ILE A 293 -0.38 -6.64 11.29
CA ILE A 293 0.70 -5.96 10.58
C ILE A 293 0.98 -4.64 11.32
N GLN A 294 2.23 -4.45 11.73
CA GLN A 294 2.69 -3.26 12.46
C GLN A 294 3.64 -2.46 11.58
N ALA A 295 3.21 -1.28 11.15
CA ALA A 295 4.01 -0.32 10.40
C ALA A 295 4.41 0.83 11.35
N ARG A 296 5.41 0.57 12.20
CA ARG A 296 5.87 1.51 13.23
C ARG A 296 6.36 2.81 12.65
N TYR A 297 6.98 2.78 11.47
CA TYR A 297 7.49 3.98 10.80
C TYR A 297 6.41 5.01 10.44
N ILE A 298 5.14 4.62 10.37
CA ILE A 298 3.97 5.49 10.15
C ILE A 298 2.90 5.33 11.25
N GLY A 299 3.27 4.78 12.41
CA GLY A 299 2.37 4.65 13.57
C GLY A 299 1.10 3.82 13.29
N THR A 300 1.12 2.96 12.28
CA THR A 300 -0.07 2.28 11.77
C THR A 300 -0.10 0.81 12.20
N SER A 301 -1.29 0.32 12.56
CA SER A 301 -1.52 -1.09 12.89
C SER A 301 -2.74 -1.60 12.14
N ILE A 302 -2.58 -2.73 11.46
CA ILE A 302 -3.65 -3.39 10.70
C ILE A 302 -3.90 -4.76 11.30
N ILE A 303 -5.15 -5.13 11.47
CA ILE A 303 -5.59 -6.49 11.80
C ILE A 303 -6.44 -7.01 10.65
N ILE A 304 -6.07 -8.18 10.14
CA ILE A 304 -6.87 -8.92 9.17
C ILE A 304 -7.21 -10.25 9.80
N ARG A 305 -8.49 -10.58 9.84
CA ARG A 305 -8.99 -11.81 10.44
C ARG A 305 -9.83 -12.56 9.43
N ARG A 306 -9.68 -13.88 9.42
CA ARG A 306 -10.56 -14.80 8.71
C ARG A 306 -11.56 -15.36 9.71
N VAL A 307 -12.84 -15.13 9.45
CA VAL A 307 -13.96 -15.71 10.20
C VAL A 307 -14.78 -16.55 9.23
N GLY A 308 -14.74 -17.87 9.39
CA GLY A 308 -15.38 -18.81 8.47
C GLY A 308 -14.91 -18.60 7.03
N SER A 309 -15.85 -18.22 6.17
CA SER A 309 -15.68 -17.97 4.75
C SER A 309 -15.44 -16.50 4.39
N TYR A 310 -15.17 -15.63 5.38
CA TYR A 310 -15.10 -14.18 5.19
C TYR A 310 -13.86 -13.56 5.83
N LEU A 311 -13.46 -12.39 5.32
CA LEU A 311 -12.40 -11.58 5.89
C LEU A 311 -12.97 -10.35 6.60
N THR A 312 -12.37 -9.98 7.74
CA THR A 312 -12.58 -8.70 8.40
C THR A 312 -11.29 -7.89 8.39
N PHE A 313 -11.43 -6.57 8.37
CA PHE A 313 -10.33 -5.61 8.33
C PHE A 313 -10.52 -4.56 9.43
N ALA A 314 -9.46 -4.28 10.17
CA ALA A 314 -9.40 -3.16 11.10
C ALA A 314 -8.05 -2.46 11.00
N ILE A 315 -8.04 -1.13 11.03
CA ILE A 315 -6.83 -0.32 10.99
C ILE A 315 -6.89 0.82 11.98
N ARG A 316 -5.76 1.08 12.63
CA ARG A 316 -5.47 2.28 13.40
C ARG A 316 -4.37 3.08 12.71
N MET A 317 -4.60 4.37 12.50
CA MET A 317 -3.66 5.27 11.82
C MET A 317 -3.60 6.63 12.54
N PRO A 318 -2.43 7.30 12.62
CA PRO A 318 -2.33 8.65 13.18
C PRO A 318 -3.10 9.68 12.35
N GLU A 319 -3.82 10.61 12.99
CA GLU A 319 -4.64 11.61 12.28
C GLU A 319 -3.84 12.56 11.38
N ASP A 320 -2.62 12.91 11.75
CA ASP A 320 -1.70 13.73 10.95
C ASP A 320 -1.23 13.04 9.66
N THR A 321 -1.36 11.71 9.59
CA THR A 321 -1.07 10.95 8.37
C THR A 321 -2.31 10.76 7.48
N LEU A 322 -3.50 11.13 7.98
CA LEU A 322 -4.73 11.15 7.20
C LEU A 322 -4.86 12.50 6.50
N ASP A 323 -4.72 12.50 5.19
CA ASP A 323 -4.96 13.69 4.40
C ASP A 323 -6.47 13.87 4.22
N PHE A 324 -7.09 14.70 5.07
CA PHE A 324 -8.51 15.04 4.97
C PHE A 324 -8.81 16.12 3.91
N SER A 325 -7.81 16.60 3.17
CA SER A 325 -8.04 17.61 2.14
C SER A 325 -8.95 17.05 1.03
N GLU A 326 -9.99 17.82 0.69
CA GLU A 326 -10.96 17.45 -0.34
C GLU A 326 -10.39 17.61 -1.77
N ASP A 327 -9.17 18.16 -1.90
CA ASP A 327 -8.50 18.45 -3.18
C ASP A 327 -7.97 17.20 -3.88
N ASN A 328 -7.80 16.09 -3.15
CA ASN A 328 -7.41 14.82 -3.72
C ASN A 328 -8.66 14.01 -4.01
N GLY A 329 -9.32 14.26 -5.16
CA GLY A 329 -10.59 13.64 -5.59
C GLY A 329 -10.59 12.11 -5.80
N GLY A 330 -9.72 11.37 -5.11
CA GLY A 330 -9.65 9.92 -5.10
C GLY A 330 -10.67 9.30 -4.14
N LEU A 331 -11.35 8.26 -4.62
CA LEU A 331 -12.27 7.46 -3.84
C LEU A 331 -11.53 6.74 -2.70
N GLN A 332 -11.91 6.97 -1.43
CA GLN A 332 -11.37 6.29 -0.25
C GLN A 332 -12.48 6.02 0.77
N LEU A 333 -12.87 4.76 0.93
CA LEU A 333 -14.01 4.41 1.78
C LEU A 333 -13.76 4.75 3.27
N CYS A 334 -12.57 4.49 3.80
CA CYS A 334 -12.27 4.81 5.21
C CYS A 334 -12.30 6.30 5.51
N LEU A 335 -12.15 7.18 4.51
CA LEU A 335 -12.12 8.63 4.70
C LEU A 335 -13.48 9.28 4.44
N HIS A 336 -14.14 8.89 3.34
CA HIS A 336 -15.35 9.54 2.83
C HIS A 336 -16.62 8.68 2.96
N GLY A 337 -16.49 7.42 3.35
CA GLY A 337 -17.59 6.46 3.32
C GLY A 337 -17.87 5.94 1.90
N CYS A 338 -18.96 5.20 1.78
CA CYS A 338 -19.42 4.62 0.53
C CYS A 338 -20.16 5.65 -0.33
N PRO A 339 -20.00 5.59 -1.67
CA PRO A 339 -20.81 6.39 -2.58
C PRO A 339 -22.32 6.19 -2.33
N ARG A 340 -23.12 7.22 -2.57
CA ARG A 340 -24.57 7.21 -2.25
C ARG A 340 -25.35 6.08 -2.95
N ASN A 341 -24.90 5.65 -4.12
CA ASN A 341 -25.48 4.53 -4.89
C ASN A 341 -25.08 3.15 -4.34
N GLU A 342 -24.05 3.08 -3.52
CA GLU A 342 -23.58 1.86 -2.87
C GLU A 342 -24.09 1.72 -1.42
N LEU A 343 -24.74 2.75 -0.87
CA LEU A 343 -25.31 2.69 0.48
C LEU A 343 -26.58 1.85 0.54
N ILE A 344 -26.60 0.89 1.46
CA ILE A 344 -27.80 0.11 1.79
C ILE A 344 -28.59 0.88 2.84
N LYS A 345 -29.68 1.53 2.41
CA LYS A 345 -30.50 2.41 3.26
C LYS A 345 -31.47 1.65 4.17
N GLU A 346 -31.71 0.38 3.89
CA GLU A 346 -32.73 -0.43 4.56
C GLU A 346 -32.16 -1.09 5.82
N HIS A 347 -31.79 -0.30 6.84
CA HIS A 347 -31.76 -0.80 8.23
C HIS A 347 -33.18 -0.90 8.82
N THR A 348 -34.18 -0.43 8.09
CA THR A 348 -35.58 -0.66 8.40
C THR A 348 -35.85 -2.15 8.21
N LEU A 349 -36.00 -2.84 9.32
CA LEU A 349 -36.78 -4.07 9.44
C LEU A 349 -38.19 -3.80 8.90
N SER A 350 -38.31 -3.72 7.58
CA SER A 350 -39.59 -3.56 6.89
C SER A 350 -40.34 -4.87 7.11
N ARG A 351 -41.22 -4.80 8.09
CA ARG A 351 -42.19 -5.78 8.59
C ARG A 351 -43.21 -6.21 7.51
N GLN A 352 -42.78 -6.32 6.24
CA GLN A 352 -43.63 -6.45 5.06
C GLN A 352 -43.01 -7.16 3.85
N SER A 353 -41.89 -7.89 3.97
CA SER A 353 -41.56 -8.91 2.97
C SER A 353 -42.07 -10.27 3.44
N GLN A 354 -43.37 -10.52 3.22
CA GLN A 354 -43.87 -11.89 3.14
C GLN A 354 -43.01 -12.65 2.10
N PRO A 355 -42.62 -13.91 2.36
CA PRO A 355 -41.94 -14.71 1.35
C PRO A 355 -42.93 -14.91 0.19
N ARG A 356 -42.64 -14.31 -0.97
CA ARG A 356 -43.30 -14.72 -2.21
C ARG A 356 -42.86 -16.15 -2.50
N LEU A 357 -43.70 -17.10 -2.12
CA LEU A 357 -43.72 -18.45 -2.69
C LEU A 357 -43.99 -18.31 -4.19
N GLN A 358 -42.93 -18.32 -5.00
CA GLN A 358 -43.01 -18.65 -6.41
C GLN A 358 -41.87 -19.62 -6.71
N GLY A 359 -42.24 -20.90 -6.77
CA GLY A 359 -41.35 -21.97 -7.17
C GLY A 359 -41.00 -21.89 -8.65
N THR A 360 -39.88 -22.48 -9.02
CA THR A 360 -39.80 -23.69 -9.85
C THR A 360 -38.33 -23.99 -10.14
N ASN A 361 -38.02 -25.28 -10.12
CA ASN A 361 -36.74 -25.95 -10.34
C ASN A 361 -35.78 -25.26 -11.33
N THR A 362 -34.52 -25.09 -10.95
CA THR A 362 -33.38 -25.37 -11.84
C THR A 362 -32.18 -25.81 -10.99
N GLU A 363 -31.69 -27.00 -11.32
CA GLU A 363 -30.60 -27.74 -10.73
C GLU A 363 -29.27 -27.34 -11.40
N LEU A 364 -28.29 -26.83 -10.64
CA LEU A 364 -26.85 -27.17 -10.74
C LEU A 364 -25.98 -26.33 -9.77
N GLY A 365 -25.20 -26.99 -8.92
CA GLY A 365 -24.05 -26.40 -8.19
C GLY A 365 -23.86 -26.94 -6.77
N PRO A 366 -22.66 -27.45 -6.38
CA PRO A 366 -22.50 -28.21 -5.15
C PRO A 366 -22.44 -27.34 -3.87
N LEU A 367 -23.18 -27.81 -2.85
CA LEU A 367 -22.91 -27.75 -1.41
C LEU A 367 -22.76 -26.36 -0.74
N ARG A 368 -23.89 -25.71 -0.45
CA ARG A 368 -24.03 -24.86 0.75
C ARG A 368 -25.26 -25.32 1.55
N PRO A 369 -25.20 -25.35 2.90
CA PRO A 369 -26.34 -25.76 3.72
C PRO A 369 -27.56 -24.85 3.43
N PRO A 370 -28.80 -25.36 3.60
CA PRO A 370 -30.00 -24.57 3.32
C PRO A 370 -29.98 -23.28 4.13
N HIS A 371 -30.09 -22.13 3.44
CA HIS A 371 -30.14 -20.81 4.06
C HIS A 371 -31.19 -20.82 5.18
N GLN A 372 -30.74 -20.59 6.41
CA GLN A 372 -31.65 -20.53 7.55
C GLN A 372 -32.36 -19.18 7.50
N VAL A 373 -33.68 -19.21 7.33
CA VAL A 373 -34.49 -17.99 7.44
C VAL A 373 -34.50 -17.57 8.92
N TYR A 374 -33.78 -16.50 9.25
CA TYR A 374 -33.79 -15.94 10.60
C TYR A 374 -35.00 -15.01 10.77
N THR A 375 -35.68 -15.13 11.91
CA THR A 375 -36.57 -14.07 12.40
C THR A 375 -35.77 -13.07 13.21
N VAL A 376 -36.33 -11.87 13.44
CA VAL A 376 -35.66 -10.83 14.25
C VAL A 376 -35.31 -11.36 15.64
N GLU A 377 -36.22 -12.12 16.27
CA GLU A 377 -36.03 -12.69 17.60
C GLU A 377 -34.89 -13.72 17.60
N ARG A 378 -34.85 -14.60 16.59
CA ARG A 378 -33.79 -15.62 16.46
C ARG A 378 -32.43 -14.98 16.18
N ALA A 379 -32.37 -13.98 15.30
CA ALA A 379 -31.14 -13.26 14.99
C ALA A 379 -30.62 -12.49 16.23
N THR A 380 -31.52 -11.79 16.93
CA THR A 380 -31.21 -11.07 18.17
C THR A 380 -30.67 -12.02 19.24
N ALA A 381 -31.33 -13.16 19.46
CA ALA A 381 -30.88 -14.16 20.43
C ALA A 381 -29.49 -14.70 20.06
N LYS A 382 -29.27 -14.99 18.77
CA LYS A 382 -27.99 -15.50 18.28
C LYS A 382 -26.85 -14.48 18.45
N CYS A 383 -27.07 -13.23 18.09
CA CYS A 383 -26.08 -12.16 18.26
C CYS A 383 -25.75 -11.90 19.74
N ARG A 384 -26.74 -12.04 20.63
CA ARG A 384 -26.55 -11.85 22.08
C ARG A 384 -25.68 -12.90 22.74
N GLU A 385 -25.46 -14.06 22.11
CA GLU A 385 -24.53 -15.10 22.60
C GLU A 385 -23.08 -14.59 22.68
N THR A 386 -22.66 -13.74 21.73
CA THR A 386 -21.27 -13.23 21.63
C THR A 386 -21.16 -11.73 21.85
N LEU A 387 -22.18 -10.96 21.49
CA LEU A 387 -22.22 -9.50 21.61
C LEU A 387 -23.21 -9.10 22.71
N GLN A 388 -22.68 -8.85 23.91
CA GLN A 388 -23.50 -8.52 25.10
C GLN A 388 -24.02 -7.08 25.10
N VAL A 389 -23.35 -6.18 24.38
CA VAL A 389 -23.71 -4.76 24.27
C VAL A 389 -24.46 -4.54 22.97
N GLU A 390 -25.63 -3.91 23.02
CA GLU A 390 -26.45 -3.59 21.84
C GLU A 390 -25.93 -2.34 21.11
N ASP A 391 -24.66 -2.36 20.73
CA ASP A 391 -24.03 -1.31 19.95
C ASP A 391 -24.18 -1.54 18.42
N VAL A 392 -23.48 -0.75 17.63
CA VAL A 392 -23.46 -0.86 16.17
C VAL A 392 -22.99 -2.23 15.66
N TYR A 393 -22.08 -2.92 16.37
CA TYR A 393 -21.64 -4.27 15.99
C TYR A 393 -22.75 -5.30 16.24
N PHE A 394 -23.52 -5.13 17.31
CA PHE A 394 -24.71 -5.96 17.55
C PHE A 394 -25.79 -5.73 16.49
N GLN A 395 -26.09 -4.49 16.15
CA GLN A 395 -27.10 -4.18 15.12
C GLN A 395 -26.67 -4.71 13.74
N SER A 396 -25.39 -4.57 13.39
CA SER A 396 -24.78 -5.18 12.21
C SER A 396 -24.94 -6.70 12.19
N CYS A 397 -24.62 -7.38 13.30
CA CYS A 397 -24.81 -8.82 13.42
C CYS A 397 -26.26 -9.24 13.13
N VAL A 398 -27.24 -8.54 13.72
CA VAL A 398 -28.66 -8.88 13.51
C VAL A 398 -29.05 -8.65 12.04
N PHE A 399 -28.59 -7.56 11.44
CA PHE A 399 -28.82 -7.26 10.04
C PHE A 399 -28.24 -8.34 9.12
N ASP A 400 -26.96 -8.69 9.30
CA ASP A 400 -26.28 -9.72 8.52
C ASP A 400 -27.04 -11.05 8.55
N LEU A 401 -27.47 -11.51 9.74
CA LEU A 401 -28.21 -12.77 9.90
C LEU A 401 -29.56 -12.76 9.17
N LEU A 402 -30.26 -11.62 9.19
CA LEU A 402 -31.55 -11.47 8.51
C LEU A 402 -31.39 -11.43 6.99
N THR A 403 -30.33 -10.81 6.49
CA THR A 403 -30.10 -10.61 5.05
C THR A 403 -29.44 -11.82 4.39
N THR A 404 -28.52 -12.50 5.08
CA THR A 404 -27.71 -13.59 4.52
C THR A 404 -28.18 -14.98 4.94
N GLY A 405 -28.77 -15.09 6.14
CA GLY A 405 -29.10 -16.37 6.76
C GLY A 405 -27.87 -17.18 7.22
N ASP A 406 -26.68 -16.59 7.24
CA ASP A 406 -25.43 -17.28 7.53
C ASP A 406 -24.90 -16.91 8.95
N PRO A 407 -24.83 -17.88 9.89
CA PRO A 407 -24.37 -17.64 11.25
C PRO A 407 -22.89 -17.21 11.36
N GLU A 408 -22.06 -17.41 10.34
CA GLU A 408 -20.65 -16.98 10.37
C GLU A 408 -20.52 -15.45 10.50
N PHE A 409 -21.52 -14.69 10.03
CA PHE A 409 -21.55 -13.24 10.18
C PHE A 409 -21.65 -12.77 11.63
N SER A 410 -22.28 -13.54 12.53
CA SER A 410 -22.30 -13.18 13.95
C SER A 410 -20.91 -13.20 14.56
N MET A 411 -20.09 -14.16 14.13
CA MET A 411 -18.69 -14.25 14.53
C MET A 411 -17.85 -13.15 13.89
N ALA A 412 -18.18 -12.71 12.67
CA ALA A 412 -17.48 -11.62 11.98
C ALA A 412 -17.68 -10.29 12.72
N ALA A 413 -18.91 -9.99 13.15
CA ALA A 413 -19.22 -8.81 13.96
C ALA A 413 -18.51 -8.85 15.33
N PHE A 414 -18.49 -10.02 15.99
CA PHE A 414 -17.74 -10.20 17.23
C PHE A 414 -16.23 -10.00 17.03
N GLY A 415 -15.66 -10.60 15.99
CA GLY A 415 -14.26 -10.44 15.62
C GLY A 415 -13.88 -8.99 15.35
N ALA A 416 -14.73 -8.24 14.64
CA ALA A 416 -14.51 -6.83 14.36
C ALA A 416 -14.50 -5.96 15.63
N LEU A 417 -15.36 -6.26 16.60
CA LEU A 417 -15.37 -5.59 17.91
C LEU A 417 -14.09 -5.91 18.70
N GLU A 418 -13.65 -7.17 18.71
CA GLU A 418 -12.41 -7.58 19.38
C GLU A 418 -11.17 -6.98 18.72
N ASP A 419 -11.16 -6.87 17.38
CA ASP A 419 -10.09 -6.23 16.63
C ASP A 419 -10.00 -4.73 16.94
N LEU A 420 -11.14 -4.05 17.07
CA LEU A 420 -11.19 -2.66 17.55
C LEU A 420 -10.59 -2.53 18.96
N LYS A 421 -10.97 -3.40 19.89
CA LYS A 421 -10.45 -3.38 21.27
C LYS A 421 -8.95 -3.68 21.33
N ALA A 422 -8.44 -4.52 20.42
CA ALA A 422 -7.04 -4.87 20.33
C ALA A 422 -6.16 -3.76 19.73
N LEU A 423 -6.77 -2.80 19.05
CA LEU A 423 -6.11 -1.58 18.61
C LEU A 423 -6.13 -0.55 19.77
N PRO A 424 -5.02 0.14 20.07
CA PRO A 424 -5.00 1.12 21.15
C PRO A 424 -6.07 2.21 20.94
N PRO A 425 -6.72 2.69 22.02
CA PRO A 425 -7.93 3.51 21.93
C PRO A 425 -7.68 4.82 21.15
N SER A 426 -8.63 5.19 20.28
CA SER A 426 -8.66 6.55 19.72
C SER A 426 -9.02 7.51 20.84
N LYS A 427 -8.23 8.57 21.03
CA LYS A 427 -8.59 9.71 21.87
C LYS A 427 -9.33 10.78 21.05
N LEU A 428 -10.14 10.36 20.09
CA LEU A 428 -11.12 11.24 19.46
C LEU A 428 -12.29 11.40 20.43
N LYS A 429 -12.52 12.63 20.88
CA LYS A 429 -13.74 12.95 21.63
C LYS A 429 -14.91 12.55 20.75
N GLN A 430 -15.70 11.57 21.19
CA GLN A 430 -17.02 11.29 20.63
C GLN A 430 -17.76 12.62 20.52
N SER A 431 -17.99 13.11 19.30
CA SER A 431 -19.00 14.12 19.09
C SER A 431 -20.32 13.51 19.54
N SER A 432 -20.95 14.13 20.54
CA SER A 432 -22.25 13.70 21.07
C SER A 432 -23.22 13.45 19.91
N PRO A 433 -24.07 12.40 19.96
CA PRO A 433 -25.05 12.15 18.93
C PRO A 433 -25.85 13.42 18.64
N ARG A 434 -25.77 13.92 17.42
CA ARG A 434 -26.62 15.01 16.97
C ARG A 434 -28.03 14.45 16.90
N THR A 435 -28.81 14.64 17.95
CA THR A 435 -30.23 14.31 17.98
C THR A 435 -30.89 14.92 16.75
N PRO A 436 -31.53 14.12 15.88
CA PRO A 436 -32.37 14.65 14.83
C PRO A 436 -33.48 15.44 15.51
N ARG A 437 -33.58 16.74 15.23
CA ARG A 437 -34.73 17.54 15.68
C ARG A 437 -35.98 16.91 15.06
N PRO A 438 -36.95 16.44 15.87
CA PRO A 438 -38.23 16.02 15.33
C PRO A 438 -38.88 17.23 14.67
N HIS A 439 -39.20 17.13 13.39
CA HIS A 439 -40.20 17.98 12.77
C HIS A 439 -41.56 17.56 13.33
N SER A 440 -41.95 18.15 14.46
CA SER A 440 -43.32 18.09 14.92
C SER A 440 -44.12 19.13 14.13
N GLY A 441 -45.00 18.62 13.26
CA GLY A 441 -46.05 19.40 12.62
C GLY A 441 -46.84 20.16 13.68
N GLY A 442 -47.02 21.45 13.44
CA GLY A 442 -47.71 22.34 14.34
C GLY A 442 -49.19 22.02 14.44
N LEU A 443 -49.71 22.03 15.66
CA LEU A 443 -51.05 22.53 15.95
C LEU A 443 -50.96 23.40 17.21
N SER A 444 -51.27 24.68 17.00
CA SER A 444 -51.81 25.70 17.89
C SER A 444 -51.63 25.53 19.40
N HIS A 445 -50.93 26.46 20.06
CA HIS A 445 -51.51 27.28 21.13
C HIS A 445 -50.64 28.53 21.40
N THR A 446 -51.33 29.65 21.51
CA THR A 446 -50.87 31.02 21.74
C THR A 446 -50.34 31.27 23.16
N SER A 447 -49.22 31.98 23.32
CA SER A 447 -49.17 33.31 23.97
C SER A 447 -47.76 33.94 24.00
N VAL A 448 -47.73 35.17 23.48
CA VAL A 448 -46.99 36.40 23.87
C VAL A 448 -45.80 36.28 24.85
N ALA A 449 -44.59 36.66 24.39
CA ALA A 449 -43.89 37.88 24.84
C ALA A 449 -42.45 38.03 24.28
N ALA A 450 -42.19 39.22 23.75
CA ALA A 450 -40.91 39.96 23.74
C ALA A 450 -39.68 39.32 23.05
N ALA A 451 -39.59 39.52 21.74
CA ALA A 451 -38.34 39.47 20.98
C ALA A 451 -37.67 40.85 20.98
N ALA A 452 -36.46 40.95 21.53
CA ALA A 452 -35.53 42.04 21.26
C ALA A 452 -34.36 41.46 20.46
N ARG A 453 -34.39 41.63 19.13
CA ARG A 453 -33.23 41.39 18.25
C ARG A 453 -33.05 42.57 17.32
N ASN A 454 -31.90 43.22 17.50
CA ASN A 454 -31.31 44.25 16.65
C ASN A 454 -31.44 43.88 15.17
N SER A 455 -32.14 44.71 14.41
CA SER A 455 -32.10 44.70 12.96
C SER A 455 -31.56 46.06 12.51
N LEU A 456 -30.40 46.04 11.86
CA LEU A 456 -29.66 47.21 11.32
C LEU A 456 -30.23 47.70 9.97
N LEU A 457 -31.38 47.18 9.55
CA LEU A 457 -32.04 47.56 8.29
C LEU A 457 -32.77 48.92 8.29
N PRO A 458 -33.34 49.47 9.38
CA PRO A 458 -34.00 50.78 9.31
C PRO A 458 -32.99 51.95 9.36
N LEU A 459 -31.76 51.71 9.84
CA LEU A 459 -30.69 52.72 9.85
C LEU A 459 -30.09 52.94 8.46
N LEU A 460 -30.05 51.88 7.63
CA LEU A 460 -29.58 51.96 6.24
C LEU A 460 -30.58 52.72 5.35
N LEU A 461 -31.88 52.57 5.61
CA LEU A 461 -32.96 53.27 4.90
C LEU A 461 -33.03 54.76 5.24
N LEU A 462 -32.64 55.17 6.46
CA LEU A 462 -32.59 56.59 6.82
C LEU A 462 -31.40 57.34 6.21
N ILE A 463 -30.27 56.66 5.99
CA ILE A 463 -29.06 57.26 5.37
C ILE A 463 -29.26 57.48 3.86
N LEU A 464 -30.04 56.63 3.20
CA LEU A 464 -30.40 56.77 1.79
C LEU A 464 -31.47 57.84 1.50
N LEU A 465 -32.17 58.34 2.53
CA LEU A 465 -33.18 59.40 2.41
C LEU A 465 -32.65 60.79 2.80
N LEU A 466 -31.38 60.90 3.20
CA LEU A 466 -30.72 62.16 3.58
C LEU A 466 -29.50 62.49 2.70
N LEU A 467 -29.39 61.86 1.52
CA LEU A 467 -28.45 62.18 0.45
C LEU A 467 -29.16 62.77 -0.76
#